data_AF-H9GA87-F1
#
_entry.id   AF-H9GA87-F1
#
_cell.length_a   1.000
_cell.length_b   1.000
_cell.length_c   1.000
_cell.angle_alpha   90.00
_cell.angle_beta   90.00
_cell.angle_gamma   90.00
#
_symmetry.space_group_name_H-M   'P 1'
#
loop_
_entity.id
_entity.type
_entity.pdbx_description
1 polymer ?
#
loop_
_entity_poly.entity_id
_entity_poly.type
_entity_poly.pdbx_seq_one_letter_code
_entity_poly.pdbx_strand_id
1 'polypeptide(L)'
;MADPWVIPVSHNVRSLTAIHDGGNLSWNEPPPLFSPSLRTHACPGPCLSESCVAASSAILASLDRSVDPCEDFFRFSCGGWTKANPIPDGHSRWGTFNKLWDHNQAILKHLLENTTANVSSEAERKAQRYYQSCMNESQIEELKAKPLLDRIQKLGGWNISGPWEGSDFNQTLLEVMARHHASPFFALDVAADSKNASLNVIQVDQSGLYLPARDYYLNKTQNEKVLRGYLALMVRLGALLGGREEAETRRQMQELLDFETELAGITVPQEKRRDEEQIYHRITAGELQGLAPAIDWMPLLNAVFFPVEINASEPVVVYAKEYLGEVSLLIQKTDRRILHNYMVWQLVRKGAALLDQRFQEAEEKFLEVMYGSKKACLPRWKFCVTDTDNNLGFALGAMFVRATYAEDSKAVEEMIAGIKAAFEESLAGLRWMDAETRRSAREKAEAIADLIGYPKFIMDPKELDKVFAQYDAAPDLYYENVMQFLNFSARLAADQLRKPPNRDHHKGFFPHDWVAVRFPGCLKHSLLTFRPHLWLASLEVVSYIGKLIKGG
;
A
#
# COMPACT_ATOMS: atom_id res chain seq x y z
N MET A 1 -3.31 11.11 -4.75
CA MET A 1 -2.84 9.71 -4.86
C MET A 1 -3.18 8.99 -3.58
N ALA A 2 -4.16 8.09 -3.63
CA ALA A 2 -4.49 7.24 -2.51
C ALA A 2 -3.54 6.04 -2.57
N ASP A 3 -2.81 5.86 -1.48
CA ASP A 3 -1.94 4.73 -1.23
C ASP A 3 -2.72 3.41 -1.41
N PRO A 4 -2.34 2.51 -2.34
CA PRO A 4 -3.05 1.24 -2.55
C PRO A 4 -2.96 0.29 -1.35
N TRP A 5 -2.21 0.65 -0.30
CA TRP A 5 -1.97 -0.18 0.89
C TRP A 5 -2.87 0.11 2.09
N VAL A 6 -3.78 1.09 2.00
CA VAL A 6 -4.69 1.41 3.12
C VAL A 6 -6.09 0.83 2.87
N ILE A 7 -6.35 -0.35 3.42
CA ILE A 7 -7.69 -0.97 3.46
C ILE A 7 -8.58 -0.21 4.45
N PRO A 8 -9.77 0.29 4.05
CA PRO A 8 -10.76 0.81 4.99
C PRO A 8 -11.52 -0.35 5.67
N VAL A 9 -11.48 -0.42 7.00
CA VAL A 9 -12.31 -1.34 7.79
C VAL A 9 -13.70 -0.71 7.94
N SER A 10 -14.72 -1.29 7.30
CA SER A 10 -16.13 -0.93 7.54
C SER A 10 -16.74 -1.87 8.58
N HIS A 11 -17.25 -1.31 9.69
CA HIS A 11 -17.99 -2.06 10.70
C HIS A 11 -19.47 -2.09 10.34
N ASN A 12 -20.01 -3.29 10.08
CA ASN A 12 -21.44 -3.57 10.08
C ASN A 12 -21.67 -4.81 10.96
N VAL A 13 -22.08 -4.59 12.21
CA VAL A 13 -22.44 -5.66 13.15
C VAL A 13 -23.94 -5.89 13.05
N ARG A 14 -24.36 -7.08 12.56
CA ARG A 14 -25.71 -7.62 12.77
C ARG A 14 -25.63 -8.75 13.78
N SER A 15 -26.41 -8.62 14.85
CA SER A 15 -26.53 -9.59 15.95
C SER A 15 -27.15 -10.91 15.48
N LEU A 16 -26.50 -12.03 15.78
CA LEU A 16 -27.09 -13.36 15.79
C LEU A 16 -27.07 -13.89 17.22
N THR A 17 -28.24 -14.08 17.80
CA THR A 17 -28.48 -14.72 19.10
C THR A 17 -28.37 -16.23 18.95
N ALA A 18 -27.55 -16.88 19.80
CA ALA A 18 -27.50 -18.33 19.91
C ALA A 18 -27.71 -18.75 21.39
N ILE A 19 -28.43 -19.86 21.52
CA ILE A 19 -29.11 -20.39 22.71
C ILE A 19 -28.11 -21.09 23.64
N HIS A 20 -28.35 -20.93 24.94
CA HIS A 20 -27.56 -21.44 26.05
C HIS A 20 -28.02 -22.86 26.43
N ASP A 21 -27.12 -23.84 26.44
CA ASP A 21 -27.35 -25.12 27.14
C ASP A 21 -26.36 -25.26 28.29
N GLY A 22 -26.90 -25.55 29.48
CA GLY A 22 -26.21 -25.58 30.76
C GLY A 22 -25.58 -26.93 31.06
N GLY A 23 -24.38 -26.88 31.65
CA GLY A 23 -23.71 -28.02 32.27
C GLY A 23 -22.89 -27.56 33.47
N ASN A 24 -23.37 -27.86 34.68
CA ASN A 24 -22.73 -27.58 35.96
C ASN A 24 -21.48 -28.46 36.16
N LEU A 25 -20.35 -27.85 36.53
CA LEU A 25 -19.21 -28.53 37.16
C LEU A 25 -18.81 -27.78 38.43
N SER A 26 -18.92 -28.46 39.57
CA SER A 26 -18.59 -27.99 40.91
C SER A 26 -17.08 -27.96 41.14
N TRP A 27 -16.56 -26.85 41.68
CA TRP A 27 -15.18 -26.71 42.13
C TRP A 27 -15.06 -27.12 43.60
N ASN A 28 -14.30 -28.19 43.88
CA ASN A 28 -13.87 -28.55 45.23
C ASN A 28 -12.54 -27.84 45.55
N GLU A 29 -12.54 -27.17 46.71
CA GLU A 29 -11.45 -26.72 47.60
C GLU A 29 -10.18 -26.00 47.04
N PRO A 30 -9.79 -24.84 47.60
CA PRO A 30 -8.55 -24.15 47.23
C PRO A 30 -7.32 -24.82 47.88
N PRO A 31 -6.16 -24.87 47.19
CA PRO A 31 -4.92 -25.36 47.78
C PRO A 31 -4.37 -24.40 48.85
N PRO A 32 -3.53 -24.87 49.78
CA PRO A 32 -3.05 -24.08 50.91
C PRO A 32 -2.18 -22.90 50.46
N LEU A 33 -2.45 -21.74 51.06
CA LEU A 33 -1.71 -20.50 50.89
C LEU A 33 -0.23 -20.69 51.27
N PHE A 34 0.65 -20.64 50.26
CA PHE A 34 2.08 -20.41 50.47
C PHE A 34 2.24 -19.06 51.17
N SER A 35 2.76 -19.07 52.41
CA SER A 35 3.17 -17.87 53.11
C SER A 35 4.44 -17.32 52.45
N PRO A 36 4.43 -16.13 51.81
CA PRO A 36 5.65 -15.50 51.39
C PRO A 36 6.29 -14.89 52.63
N SER A 37 7.55 -15.23 52.90
CA SER A 37 8.39 -14.42 53.77
C SER A 37 8.31 -12.96 53.31
N LEU A 38 7.73 -12.10 54.14
CA LEU A 38 7.65 -10.65 53.94
C LEU A 38 9.06 -10.06 53.90
N ARG A 39 9.69 -10.07 52.73
CA ARG A 39 10.64 -9.01 52.40
C ARG A 39 9.79 -7.77 52.15
N THR A 40 9.87 -6.79 53.04
CA THR A 40 9.36 -5.44 52.83
C THR A 40 10.04 -4.85 51.59
N HIS A 41 9.55 -5.19 50.40
CA HIS A 41 9.78 -4.39 49.21
C HIS A 41 8.91 -3.16 49.41
N ALA A 42 9.53 -2.06 49.85
CA ALA A 42 8.87 -0.77 49.80
C ALA A 42 8.29 -0.62 48.38
N CYS A 43 6.98 -0.41 48.26
CA CYS A 43 6.40 -0.05 46.97
C CYS A 43 7.20 1.14 46.45
N PRO A 44 7.81 1.06 45.25
CA PRO A 44 8.46 2.22 44.67
C PRO A 44 7.45 3.37 44.69
N GLY A 45 7.85 4.53 45.20
CA GLY A 45 7.04 5.75 45.10
C GLY A 45 6.73 6.06 43.63
N PRO A 46 5.78 6.99 43.35
CA PRO A 46 5.46 7.35 41.98
C PRO A 46 6.72 7.78 41.22
N CYS A 47 6.84 7.37 39.96
CA CYS A 47 7.93 7.82 39.10
C CYS A 47 7.82 9.34 38.86
N LEU A 48 8.84 10.10 39.25
CA LEU A 48 8.88 11.56 39.11
C LEU A 48 9.90 12.04 38.06
N SER A 49 10.41 11.13 37.21
CA SER A 49 11.23 11.55 36.08
C SER A 49 10.41 12.42 35.12
N GLU A 50 11.08 13.32 34.41
CA GLU A 50 10.45 14.17 33.40
C GLU A 50 9.66 13.34 32.37
N SER A 51 10.22 12.22 31.92
CA SER A 51 9.57 11.29 31.00
C SER A 51 8.27 10.69 31.57
N CYS A 52 8.25 10.27 32.84
CA CYS A 52 7.07 9.74 33.51
C CYS A 52 5.98 10.82 33.67
N VAL A 53 6.37 12.04 34.02
CA VAL A 53 5.44 13.17 34.18
C VAL A 53 4.85 13.58 32.83
N ALA A 54 5.66 13.64 31.77
CA ALA A 54 5.19 13.95 30.42
C ALA A 54 4.23 12.86 29.90
N ALA A 55 4.59 11.59 30.04
CA ALA A 55 3.76 10.47 29.61
C ALA A 55 2.43 10.40 30.37
N SER A 56 2.46 10.52 31.70
CA SER A 56 1.24 10.53 32.51
C SER A 56 0.34 11.71 32.18
N SER A 57 0.90 12.91 31.96
CA SER A 57 0.13 14.08 31.53
C SER A 57 -0.56 13.85 30.18
N ALA A 58 0.13 13.24 29.21
CA ALA A 58 -0.45 12.92 27.90
C ALA A 58 -1.57 11.87 27.99
N ILE A 59 -1.41 10.85 28.84
CA ILE A 59 -2.45 9.85 29.12
C ILE A 59 -3.67 10.57 29.71
N LEU A 60 -3.48 11.33 30.80
CA LEU A 60 -4.57 12.01 31.50
C LEU A 60 -5.33 13.00 30.62
N ALA A 61 -4.64 13.71 29.73
CA ALA A 61 -5.27 14.62 28.77
C ALA A 61 -6.14 13.90 27.72
N SER A 62 -5.85 12.63 27.44
CA SER A 62 -6.60 11.84 26.45
C SER A 62 -7.85 11.17 27.03
N LEU A 63 -7.88 10.93 28.34
CA LEU A 63 -8.98 10.26 29.02
C LEU A 63 -10.27 11.11 29.08
N ASP A 64 -11.43 10.46 28.94
CA ASP A 64 -12.73 10.96 29.36
C ASP A 64 -13.21 10.18 30.59
N ARG A 65 -12.91 10.71 31.78
CA ARG A 65 -13.26 10.08 33.06
C ARG A 65 -14.76 10.08 33.38
N SER A 66 -15.60 10.70 32.55
CA SER A 66 -17.05 10.65 32.72
C SER A 66 -17.66 9.34 32.20
N VAL A 67 -16.88 8.55 31.46
CA VAL A 67 -17.30 7.28 30.86
C VAL A 67 -16.78 6.12 31.69
N ASP A 68 -17.62 5.12 31.92
CA ASP A 68 -17.19 3.88 32.56
C ASP A 68 -16.29 3.07 31.60
N PRO A 69 -15.03 2.76 31.98
CA PRO A 69 -14.14 1.94 31.16
C PRO A 69 -14.69 0.54 30.86
N CYS A 70 -15.59 0.01 31.70
CA CYS A 70 -16.23 -1.30 31.49
C CYS A 70 -17.38 -1.27 30.46
N GLU A 71 -17.89 -0.08 30.12
CA GLU A 71 -18.98 0.09 29.15
C GLU A 71 -18.47 0.56 27.79
N ASP A 72 -17.56 1.55 27.75
CA ASP A 72 -16.92 2.01 26.51
C ASP A 72 -15.47 2.43 26.79
N PHE A 73 -14.57 1.44 26.72
CA PHE A 73 -13.15 1.66 26.98
C PHE A 73 -12.51 2.63 25.98
N PHE A 74 -12.97 2.65 24.72
CA PHE A 74 -12.42 3.57 23.71
C PHE A 74 -12.74 5.02 24.05
N ARG A 75 -14.00 5.31 24.38
CA ARG A 75 -14.40 6.67 24.76
C ARG A 75 -13.78 7.07 26.09
N PHE A 76 -13.68 6.16 27.07
CA PHE A 76 -12.91 6.40 28.29
C PHE A 76 -11.44 6.74 28.01
N SER A 77 -10.77 5.98 27.13
CA SER A 77 -9.32 6.14 26.89
C SER A 77 -8.97 7.29 25.95
N CYS A 78 -9.85 7.61 25.00
CA CYS A 78 -9.56 8.52 23.89
C CYS A 78 -10.52 9.71 23.78
N GLY A 79 -11.62 9.74 24.56
CA GLY A 79 -12.67 10.74 24.42
C GLY A 79 -12.19 12.18 24.65
N GLY A 80 -11.26 12.38 25.59
CA GLY A 80 -10.60 13.67 25.80
C GLY A 80 -9.78 14.09 24.58
N TRP A 81 -9.03 13.15 23.98
CA TRP A 81 -8.25 13.39 22.78
C TRP A 81 -9.14 13.73 21.58
N THR A 82 -10.20 12.96 21.32
CA THR A 82 -11.14 13.19 20.22
C THR A 82 -11.81 14.56 20.32
N LYS A 83 -12.16 15.00 21.54
CA LYS A 83 -12.75 16.33 21.77
C LYS A 83 -11.76 17.46 21.50
N ALA A 84 -10.48 17.27 21.84
CA ALA A 84 -9.44 18.28 21.69
C ALA A 84 -8.82 18.35 20.28
N ASN A 85 -8.99 17.31 19.46
CA ASN A 85 -8.33 17.17 18.16
C ASN A 85 -9.36 17.00 17.04
N PRO A 86 -10.04 18.09 16.60
CA PRO A 86 -10.85 18.02 15.39
C PRO A 86 -9.98 17.63 14.19
N ILE A 87 -10.58 16.99 13.17
CA ILE A 87 -9.86 16.61 11.95
C ILE A 87 -9.35 17.90 11.27
N PRO A 88 -8.03 18.08 11.13
CA PRO A 88 -7.48 19.26 10.46
C PRO A 88 -7.87 19.30 8.99
N ASP A 89 -7.87 20.49 8.41
CA ASP A 89 -8.06 20.63 6.97
C ASP A 89 -6.97 19.86 6.19
N GLY A 90 -7.30 19.43 4.97
CA GLY A 90 -6.44 18.56 4.17
C GLY A 90 -6.37 17.10 4.64
N HIS A 91 -7.06 16.74 5.72
CA HIS A 91 -7.16 15.36 6.22
C HIS A 91 -8.59 14.85 6.21
N SER A 92 -8.76 13.55 5.94
CA SER A 92 -10.05 12.84 6.04
C SER A 92 -10.17 12.01 7.32
N ARG A 93 -9.04 11.76 7.97
CA ARG A 93 -8.91 11.07 9.26
C ARG A 93 -7.76 11.70 10.04
N TRP A 94 -7.89 11.75 11.35
CA TRP A 94 -6.87 12.27 12.23
C TRP A 94 -6.72 11.39 13.47
N GLY A 95 -5.48 11.07 13.81
CA GLY A 95 -5.13 10.13 14.87
C GLY A 95 -3.62 10.14 15.11
N THR A 96 -3.14 9.24 15.96
CA THR A 96 -1.71 9.11 16.28
C THR A 96 -0.87 8.89 15.03
N PHE A 97 -1.28 7.99 14.13
CA PHE A 97 -0.56 7.72 12.88
C PHE A 97 -0.42 8.97 12.01
N ASN A 98 -1.51 9.73 11.82
CA ASN A 98 -1.47 10.94 11.00
C ASN A 98 -0.59 12.02 11.61
N LYS A 99 -0.73 12.29 12.92
CA LYS A 99 0.07 13.29 13.63
C LYS A 99 1.57 13.03 13.50
N LEU A 100 1.92 11.75 13.53
CA LEU A 100 3.30 11.31 13.55
C LEU A 100 3.91 11.23 12.16
N TRP A 101 3.11 10.82 11.17
CA TRP A 101 3.45 11.01 9.77
C TRP A 101 3.70 12.49 9.46
N ASP A 102 2.81 13.40 9.87
CA ASP A 102 2.96 14.85 9.65
C ASP A 102 4.24 15.40 10.31
N HIS A 103 4.59 14.90 11.50
CA HIS A 103 5.84 15.24 12.18
C HIS A 103 7.06 14.77 11.38
N ASN A 104 7.07 13.52 10.94
CA ASN A 104 8.16 12.96 10.13
C ASN A 104 8.32 13.70 8.80
N GLN A 105 7.22 14.05 8.13
CA GLN A 105 7.26 14.84 6.89
C GLN A 105 7.95 16.18 7.09
N ALA A 106 7.75 16.85 8.23
CA ALA A 106 8.45 18.10 8.55
C ALA A 106 9.96 17.89 8.74
N ILE A 107 10.39 16.79 9.37
CA ILE A 107 11.81 16.43 9.49
C ILE A 107 12.41 16.17 8.10
N LEU A 108 11.74 15.37 7.27
CA LEU A 108 12.18 15.05 5.92
C LEU A 108 12.31 16.32 5.05
N LYS A 109 11.37 17.27 5.16
CA LYS A 109 11.47 18.58 4.52
C LYS A 109 12.78 19.29 4.88
N HIS A 110 13.08 19.38 6.18
CA HIS A 110 14.32 20.03 6.65
C HIS A 110 15.57 19.33 6.12
N LEU A 111 15.57 18.00 6.05
CA LEU A 111 16.69 17.21 5.52
C LEU A 111 16.88 17.42 4.01
N LEU A 112 15.78 17.51 3.25
CA LEU A 112 15.81 17.71 1.79
C LEU A 112 16.18 19.15 1.39
N GLU A 113 15.78 20.15 2.17
CA GLU A 113 16.09 21.56 1.92
C GLU A 113 17.52 21.96 2.34
N ASN A 114 18.16 21.16 3.20
CA ASN A 114 19.50 21.45 3.69
C ASN A 114 20.58 21.01 2.68
N THR A 115 20.75 21.79 1.62
CA THR A 115 21.71 21.55 0.53
C THR A 115 23.15 21.95 0.86
N THR A 116 23.35 22.72 1.93
CA THR A 116 24.68 23.17 2.39
C THR A 116 25.36 22.16 3.30
N ALA A 117 24.61 21.20 3.85
CA ALA A 117 25.19 20.06 4.54
C ALA A 117 25.84 19.10 3.54
N ASN A 118 27.06 18.64 3.83
CA ASN A 118 27.70 17.57 3.08
C ASN A 118 26.87 16.30 3.24
N VAL A 119 26.01 16.01 2.26
CA VAL A 119 25.31 14.73 2.18
C VAL A 119 26.31 13.60 1.94
N SER A 120 26.02 12.45 2.53
CA SER A 120 26.98 11.36 2.71
C SER A 120 27.11 10.45 1.48
N SER A 121 26.17 10.55 0.54
CA SER A 121 26.09 9.68 -0.64
C SER A 121 25.54 10.44 -1.87
N GLU A 122 25.74 9.88 -3.06
CA GLU A 122 25.12 10.41 -4.29
C GLU A 122 23.61 10.14 -4.34
N ALA A 123 23.14 9.04 -3.77
CA ALA A 123 21.73 8.73 -3.64
C ALA A 123 20.97 9.82 -2.85
N GLU A 124 21.55 10.31 -1.77
CA GLU A 124 21.01 11.45 -1.01
C GLU A 124 20.97 12.74 -1.84
N ARG A 125 22.01 13.02 -2.65
CA ARG A 125 22.00 14.16 -3.58
C ARG A 125 20.90 14.04 -4.63
N LYS A 126 20.68 12.85 -5.17
CA LYS A 126 19.60 12.58 -6.14
C LYS A 126 18.23 12.83 -5.52
N ALA A 127 18.02 12.44 -4.26
CA ALA A 127 16.80 12.75 -3.52
C ALA A 127 16.58 14.26 -3.33
N GLN A 128 17.62 15.00 -2.97
CA GLN A 128 17.54 16.47 -2.87
C GLN A 128 17.23 17.13 -4.22
N ARG A 129 17.89 16.70 -5.31
CA ARG A 129 17.61 17.21 -6.68
C ARG A 129 16.19 16.88 -7.13
N TYR A 130 15.71 15.68 -6.83
CA TYR A 130 14.34 15.28 -7.11
C TYR A 130 13.33 16.19 -6.40
N TYR A 131 13.51 16.39 -5.09
CA TYR A 131 12.68 17.30 -4.29
C TYR A 131 12.71 18.73 -4.84
N GLN A 132 13.89 19.26 -5.17
CA GLN A 132 14.02 20.60 -5.78
C GLN A 132 13.25 20.72 -7.09
N SER A 133 13.31 19.69 -7.94
CA SER A 133 12.56 19.69 -9.21
C SER A 133 11.06 19.74 -9.00
N CYS A 134 10.54 19.02 -8.01
CA CYS A 134 9.12 19.06 -7.65
C CYS A 134 8.70 20.43 -7.08
N MET A 135 9.59 21.06 -6.32
CA MET A 135 9.37 22.38 -5.71
C MET A 135 9.47 23.55 -6.69
N ASN A 136 10.10 23.37 -7.85
CA ASN A 136 10.22 24.41 -8.88
C ASN A 136 8.91 24.57 -9.68
N GLU A 137 7.89 25.14 -9.04
CA GLU A 137 6.56 25.35 -9.64
C GLU A 137 6.63 26.22 -10.90
N SER A 138 7.52 27.22 -10.95
CA SER A 138 7.71 28.08 -12.13
C SER A 138 8.00 27.28 -13.40
N GLN A 139 8.87 26.28 -13.31
CA GLN A 139 9.23 25.43 -14.45
C GLN A 139 8.09 24.48 -14.83
N ILE A 140 7.33 23.98 -13.86
CA ILE A 140 6.17 23.11 -14.08
C ILE A 140 5.04 23.90 -14.77
N GLU A 141 4.78 25.12 -14.32
CA GLU A 141 3.81 26.05 -14.90
C GLU A 141 4.18 26.50 -16.32
N GLU A 142 5.47 26.59 -16.63
CA GLU A 142 5.94 26.86 -17.99
C GLU A 142 5.67 25.69 -18.94
N LEU A 143 5.95 24.45 -18.48
CA LEU A 143 5.78 23.23 -19.28
C LEU A 143 4.31 22.85 -19.49
N LYS A 144 3.43 23.19 -18.55
CA LYS A 144 1.99 22.90 -18.62
C LYS A 144 1.72 21.41 -18.90
N ALA A 145 0.78 21.12 -19.80
CA ALA A 145 0.42 19.76 -20.21
C ALA A 145 1.41 19.10 -21.18
N LYS A 146 2.43 19.83 -21.66
CA LYS A 146 3.31 19.36 -22.75
C LYS A 146 3.97 18.00 -22.45
N PRO A 147 4.54 17.72 -21.26
CA PRO A 147 5.21 16.45 -21.00
C PRO A 147 4.30 15.23 -21.15
N LEU A 148 3.03 15.37 -20.74
CA LEU A 148 2.03 14.31 -20.89
C LEU A 148 1.53 14.21 -22.34
N LEU A 149 1.27 15.34 -23.01
CA LEU A 149 0.84 15.37 -24.40
C LEU A 149 1.87 14.73 -25.34
N ASP A 150 3.16 14.98 -25.15
CA ASP A 150 4.24 14.38 -25.93
C ASP A 150 4.24 12.84 -25.82
N ARG A 151 3.86 12.31 -24.66
CA ARG A 151 3.74 10.86 -24.43
C ARG A 151 2.46 10.29 -25.01
N ILE A 152 1.34 10.99 -24.87
CA ILE A 152 0.08 10.62 -25.54
C ILE A 152 0.29 10.56 -27.06
N GLN A 153 1.05 11.49 -27.64
CA GLN A 153 1.36 11.49 -29.06
C GLN A 153 2.20 10.27 -29.48
N LYS A 154 3.15 9.83 -28.65
CA LYS A 154 3.92 8.59 -28.89
C LYS A 154 3.05 7.33 -28.90
N LEU A 155 1.90 7.35 -28.21
CA LEU A 155 0.91 6.27 -28.25
C LEU A 155 0.00 6.32 -29.48
N GLY A 156 0.16 7.30 -30.38
CA GLY A 156 -0.70 7.50 -31.55
C GLY A 156 -1.80 8.53 -31.34
N GLY A 157 -1.70 9.37 -30.31
CA GLY A 157 -2.66 10.45 -30.01
C GLY A 157 -3.86 9.98 -29.21
N TRP A 158 -4.87 10.84 -29.07
CA TRP A 158 -6.07 10.56 -28.27
C TRP A 158 -7.31 11.11 -28.95
N ASN A 159 -8.36 10.29 -29.07
CA ASN A 159 -9.59 10.69 -29.78
C ASN A 159 -10.32 11.89 -29.13
N ILE A 160 -9.96 12.22 -27.89
CA ILE A 160 -10.48 13.39 -27.17
C ILE A 160 -9.83 14.68 -27.66
N SER A 161 -8.53 14.65 -28.02
CA SER A 161 -7.79 15.85 -28.46
C SER A 161 -7.76 16.05 -29.98
N GLY A 162 -8.20 15.05 -30.76
CA GLY A 162 -8.30 15.11 -32.21
C GLY A 162 -8.76 13.80 -32.83
N PRO A 163 -8.90 13.72 -34.17
CA PRO A 163 -9.22 12.46 -34.84
C PRO A 163 -8.11 11.42 -34.58
N TRP A 164 -8.51 10.19 -34.26
CA TRP A 164 -7.61 9.06 -34.07
C TRP A 164 -7.80 8.04 -35.19
N GLU A 165 -6.72 7.73 -35.92
CA GLU A 165 -6.74 6.88 -37.12
C GLU A 165 -6.60 5.37 -36.82
N GLY A 166 -6.54 5.00 -35.54
CA GLY A 166 -6.34 3.63 -35.10
C GLY A 166 -4.87 3.32 -34.80
N SER A 167 -4.62 2.69 -33.66
CA SER A 167 -3.33 2.08 -33.31
C SER A 167 -3.50 0.57 -33.12
N ASP A 168 -2.39 -0.15 -33.17
CA ASP A 168 -2.37 -1.55 -32.79
C ASP A 168 -2.54 -1.70 -31.26
N PHE A 169 -3.51 -2.53 -30.85
CA PHE A 169 -3.87 -2.69 -29.44
C PHE A 169 -2.70 -3.25 -28.62
N ASN A 170 -2.07 -4.33 -29.09
CA ASN A 170 -0.98 -4.98 -28.37
C ASN A 170 0.27 -4.10 -28.31
N GLN A 171 0.56 -3.35 -29.38
CA GLN A 171 1.67 -2.40 -29.37
C GLN A 171 1.42 -1.24 -28.39
N THR A 172 0.19 -0.69 -28.33
CA THR A 172 -0.15 0.36 -27.36
C THR A 172 -0.11 -0.19 -25.92
N LEU A 173 -0.64 -1.40 -25.69
CA LEU A 173 -0.59 -2.06 -24.39
C LEU A 173 0.85 -2.27 -23.91
N LEU A 174 1.71 -2.76 -24.80
CA LEU A 174 3.14 -2.95 -24.55
C LEU A 174 3.81 -1.63 -24.17
N GLU A 175 3.61 -0.56 -24.93
CA GLU A 175 4.21 0.75 -24.64
C GLU A 175 3.73 1.31 -23.29
N VAL A 176 2.43 1.22 -23.00
CA VAL A 176 1.83 1.69 -21.76
C VAL A 176 2.34 0.92 -20.54
N MET A 177 2.47 -0.41 -20.63
CA MET A 177 2.96 -1.23 -19.52
C MET A 177 4.48 -1.18 -19.36
N ALA A 178 5.24 -1.28 -20.45
CA ALA A 178 6.70 -1.40 -20.39
C ALA A 178 7.43 -0.05 -20.27
N ARG A 179 6.88 1.06 -20.79
CA ARG A 179 7.54 2.38 -20.78
C ARG A 179 6.92 3.38 -19.83
N HIS A 180 5.61 3.26 -19.58
CA HIS A 180 4.88 4.14 -18.67
C HIS A 180 4.52 3.45 -17.34
N HIS A 181 4.73 2.14 -17.25
CA HIS A 181 4.50 1.34 -16.05
C HIS A 181 3.06 1.47 -15.52
N ALA A 182 2.12 1.73 -16.41
CA ALA A 182 0.70 1.69 -16.08
C ALA A 182 0.19 0.26 -16.25
N SER A 183 -0.89 -0.09 -15.56
CA SER A 183 -1.42 -1.46 -15.52
C SER A 183 -2.88 -1.49 -15.97
N PRO A 184 -3.16 -1.14 -17.24
CA PRO A 184 -4.49 -1.32 -17.82
C PRO A 184 -4.85 -2.81 -17.81
N PHE A 185 -6.10 -3.14 -17.46
CA PHE A 185 -6.66 -4.50 -17.46
C PHE A 185 -6.06 -5.49 -16.45
N PHE A 186 -4.75 -5.53 -16.25
CA PHE A 186 -4.07 -6.45 -15.31
C PHE A 186 -2.72 -5.87 -14.88
N ALA A 187 -2.23 -6.34 -13.74
CA ALA A 187 -0.91 -6.01 -13.21
C ALA A 187 0.08 -7.15 -13.46
N LEU A 188 1.33 -6.78 -13.72
CA LEU A 188 2.47 -7.68 -13.84
C LEU A 188 3.50 -7.27 -12.79
N ASP A 189 3.97 -8.25 -12.01
CA ASP A 189 4.98 -8.02 -10.99
C ASP A 189 5.94 -9.22 -10.86
N VAL A 190 7.04 -9.03 -10.15
CA VAL A 190 7.98 -10.07 -9.74
C VAL A 190 8.03 -10.11 -8.22
N ALA A 191 7.59 -11.22 -7.64
CA ALA A 191 7.69 -11.43 -6.21
C ALA A 191 8.01 -12.89 -5.88
N ALA A 192 8.27 -13.15 -4.60
CA ALA A 192 8.58 -14.49 -4.11
C ALA A 192 7.44 -15.46 -4.43
N ASP A 193 7.77 -16.67 -4.86
CA ASP A 193 6.79 -17.72 -5.09
C ASP A 193 6.26 -18.23 -3.75
N SER A 194 4.94 -18.12 -3.52
CA SER A 194 4.28 -18.57 -2.30
C SER A 194 4.48 -20.05 -2.00
N LYS A 195 4.68 -20.89 -3.03
CA LYS A 195 4.99 -22.32 -2.85
C LYS A 195 6.49 -22.62 -2.84
N ASN A 196 7.33 -21.65 -3.17
CA ASN A 196 8.78 -21.76 -3.09
C ASN A 196 9.44 -20.40 -2.82
N ALA A 197 9.49 -19.99 -1.56
CA ALA A 197 10.03 -18.69 -1.15
C ALA A 197 11.55 -18.50 -1.38
N SER A 198 12.24 -19.50 -1.95
CA SER A 198 13.63 -19.37 -2.39
C SER A 198 13.76 -18.81 -3.81
N LEU A 199 12.65 -18.67 -4.55
CA LEU A 199 12.61 -18.19 -5.93
C LEU A 199 11.65 -17.01 -6.05
N ASN A 200 11.93 -16.13 -7.01
CA ASN A 200 10.97 -15.17 -7.52
C ASN A 200 10.24 -15.76 -8.73
N VAL A 201 9.01 -15.30 -8.97
CA VAL A 201 8.16 -15.71 -10.09
C VAL A 201 7.40 -14.50 -10.62
N ILE A 202 7.06 -14.51 -11.91
CA ILE A 202 6.16 -13.53 -12.51
C ILE A 202 4.77 -13.75 -11.94
N GLN A 203 4.10 -12.66 -11.55
CA GLN A 203 2.75 -12.66 -11.01
C GLN A 203 1.82 -11.83 -11.89
N VAL A 204 0.64 -12.36 -12.19
CA VAL A 204 -0.42 -11.68 -12.93
C VAL A 204 -1.64 -11.56 -12.04
N ASP A 205 -2.18 -10.34 -11.91
CA ASP A 205 -3.34 -10.08 -11.09
C ASP A 205 -4.29 -9.02 -11.70
N GLN A 206 -5.49 -8.91 -11.13
CA GLN A 206 -6.51 -7.95 -11.53
C GLN A 206 -6.08 -6.50 -11.28
N SER A 207 -6.37 -5.60 -12.22
CA SER A 207 -5.99 -4.18 -12.14
C SER A 207 -6.91 -3.29 -13.01
N GLY A 208 -6.65 -1.99 -13.03
CA GLY A 208 -7.16 -1.08 -14.06
C GLY A 208 -8.28 -0.13 -13.61
N LEU A 209 -8.78 -0.28 -12.38
CA LEU A 209 -9.77 0.64 -11.81
C LEU A 209 -9.09 1.89 -11.22
N TYR A 210 -9.77 3.04 -11.25
CA TYR A 210 -9.31 4.26 -10.56
C TYR A 210 -9.82 4.36 -9.15
N LEU A 211 -11.09 4.04 -8.96
CA LEU A 211 -11.68 4.11 -7.63
C LEU A 211 -11.09 2.98 -6.78
N PRO A 212 -10.88 3.22 -5.47
CA PRO A 212 -10.11 2.30 -4.62
C PRO A 212 -10.66 0.88 -4.52
N ALA A 213 -11.94 0.69 -4.84
CA ALA A 213 -12.58 -0.62 -4.81
C ALA A 213 -13.64 -0.74 -5.91
N ARG A 214 -13.88 -1.97 -6.38
CA ARG A 214 -14.93 -2.29 -7.35
C ARG A 214 -16.32 -1.83 -6.91
N ASP A 215 -16.60 -1.83 -5.61
CA ASP A 215 -17.92 -1.49 -5.07
C ASP A 215 -18.30 -0.02 -5.30
N TYR A 216 -17.33 0.87 -5.52
CA TYR A 216 -17.60 2.24 -5.92
C TYR A 216 -18.32 2.32 -7.28
N TYR A 217 -18.04 1.39 -8.19
CA TYR A 217 -18.67 1.31 -9.51
C TYR A 217 -20.01 0.59 -9.47
N LEU A 218 -20.14 -0.43 -8.62
CA LEU A 218 -21.30 -1.34 -8.61
C LEU A 218 -22.43 -0.87 -7.69
N ASN A 219 -22.12 -0.28 -6.53
CA ASN A 219 -23.13 0.24 -5.60
C ASN A 219 -23.56 1.66 -6.00
N LYS A 220 -24.13 1.79 -7.20
CA LYS A 220 -24.44 3.08 -7.84
C LYS A 220 -25.28 4.02 -6.98
N THR A 221 -26.23 3.50 -6.20
CA THR A 221 -27.13 4.33 -5.37
C THR A 221 -26.41 4.99 -4.19
N GLN A 222 -25.46 4.28 -3.56
CA GLN A 222 -24.68 4.83 -2.44
C GLN A 222 -23.52 5.71 -2.93
N ASN A 223 -22.96 5.36 -4.09
CA ASN A 223 -21.75 5.98 -4.62
C ASN A 223 -21.99 6.95 -5.77
N GLU A 224 -23.25 7.35 -6.02
CA GLU A 224 -23.64 8.23 -7.12
C GLU A 224 -22.82 9.54 -7.12
N LYS A 225 -22.62 10.14 -5.95
CA LYS A 225 -21.83 11.36 -5.80
C LYS A 225 -20.38 11.15 -6.24
N VAL A 226 -19.78 10.01 -5.89
CA VAL A 226 -18.39 9.68 -6.25
C VAL A 226 -18.29 9.42 -7.75
N LEU A 227 -19.20 8.66 -8.34
CA LEU A 227 -19.21 8.39 -9.79
C LEU A 227 -19.40 9.67 -10.61
N ARG A 228 -20.33 10.55 -10.20
CA ARG A 228 -20.50 11.87 -10.83
C ARG A 228 -19.25 12.74 -10.68
N GLY A 229 -18.61 12.71 -9.50
CA GLY A 229 -17.35 13.42 -9.26
C GLY A 229 -16.21 12.88 -10.13
N TYR A 230 -16.15 11.56 -10.30
CA TYR A 230 -15.14 10.91 -11.11
C TYR A 230 -15.30 11.24 -12.59
N LEU A 231 -16.52 11.16 -13.12
CA LEU A 231 -16.81 11.62 -14.48
C LEU A 231 -16.45 13.10 -14.68
N ALA A 232 -16.72 13.95 -13.68
CA ALA A 232 -16.36 15.36 -13.76
C ALA A 232 -14.83 15.57 -13.80
N LEU A 233 -14.06 14.78 -13.05
CA LEU A 233 -12.59 14.76 -13.14
C LEU A 233 -12.14 14.36 -14.54
N MET A 234 -12.68 13.25 -15.07
CA MET A 234 -12.36 12.76 -16.42
C MET A 234 -12.59 13.86 -17.47
N VAL A 235 -13.76 14.49 -17.46
CA VAL A 235 -14.09 15.58 -18.39
C VAL A 235 -13.15 16.77 -18.23
N ARG A 236 -12.83 17.16 -16.99
CA ARG A 236 -11.92 18.28 -16.72
C ARG A 236 -10.52 18.01 -17.26
N LEU A 237 -9.96 16.83 -16.99
CA LEU A 237 -8.64 16.45 -17.50
C LEU A 237 -8.63 16.31 -19.02
N GLY A 238 -9.69 15.73 -19.61
CA GLY A 238 -9.86 15.67 -21.06
C GLY A 238 -9.84 17.05 -21.72
N ALA A 239 -10.54 18.02 -21.13
CA ALA A 239 -10.53 19.40 -21.61
C ALA A 239 -9.14 20.07 -21.50
N LEU A 240 -8.43 19.87 -20.38
CA LEU A 240 -7.07 20.39 -20.19
C LEU A 240 -6.05 19.80 -21.18
N LEU A 241 -6.33 18.61 -21.71
CA LEU A 241 -5.49 17.88 -22.67
C LEU A 241 -5.95 18.04 -24.12
N GLY A 242 -6.79 19.04 -24.42
CA GLY A 242 -7.16 19.41 -25.79
C GLY A 242 -8.55 18.98 -26.23
N GLY A 243 -9.40 18.49 -25.32
CA GLY A 243 -10.82 18.29 -25.57
C GLY A 243 -11.52 19.58 -25.97
N ARG A 244 -12.01 19.66 -27.22
CA ARG A 244 -12.56 20.90 -27.80
C ARG A 244 -13.99 21.17 -27.39
N GLU A 245 -14.85 20.17 -27.52
CA GLU A 245 -16.26 20.27 -27.15
C GLU A 245 -16.55 19.51 -25.86
N GLU A 246 -17.13 20.18 -24.88
CA GLU A 246 -17.44 19.58 -23.57
C GLU A 246 -18.42 18.42 -23.70
N ALA A 247 -19.46 18.56 -24.53
CA ALA A 247 -20.46 17.52 -24.74
C ALA A 247 -19.84 16.23 -25.31
N GLU A 248 -18.95 16.37 -26.29
CA GLU A 248 -18.26 15.23 -26.89
C GLU A 248 -17.23 14.61 -25.94
N THR A 249 -16.45 15.45 -25.25
CA THR A 249 -15.50 14.98 -24.21
C THR A 249 -16.26 14.20 -23.13
N ARG A 250 -17.39 14.72 -22.66
CA ARG A 250 -18.26 14.05 -21.68
C ARG A 250 -18.81 12.74 -22.17
N ARG A 251 -19.24 12.66 -23.43
CA ARG A 251 -19.71 11.42 -24.04
C ARG A 251 -18.61 10.35 -24.05
N GLN A 252 -17.41 10.68 -24.52
CA GLN A 252 -16.29 9.72 -24.54
C GLN A 252 -15.82 9.32 -23.13
N MET A 253 -15.82 10.26 -22.16
CA MET A 253 -15.50 9.93 -20.77
C MET A 253 -16.57 9.07 -20.10
N GLN A 254 -17.84 9.22 -20.48
CA GLN A 254 -18.91 8.33 -20.02
C GLN A 254 -18.69 6.90 -20.54
N GLU A 255 -18.34 6.73 -21.82
CA GLU A 255 -18.02 5.41 -22.38
C GLU A 255 -16.85 4.74 -21.64
N LEU A 256 -15.83 5.50 -21.25
CA LEU A 256 -14.73 5.00 -20.44
C LEU A 256 -15.16 4.60 -19.03
N LEU A 257 -16.03 5.40 -18.39
CA LEU A 257 -16.58 5.06 -17.07
C LEU A 257 -17.45 3.80 -17.13
N ASP A 258 -18.23 3.63 -18.20
CA ASP A 258 -19.03 2.43 -18.43
C ASP A 258 -18.13 1.21 -18.65
N PHE A 259 -17.06 1.37 -19.43
CA PHE A 259 -16.04 0.32 -19.59
C PHE A 259 -15.35 -0.05 -18.26
N GLU A 260 -14.91 0.92 -17.46
CA GLU A 260 -14.36 0.65 -16.12
C GLU A 260 -15.39 -0.02 -15.20
N THR A 261 -16.68 0.28 -15.36
CA THR A 261 -17.77 -0.35 -14.60
C THR A 261 -17.96 -1.81 -15.01
N GLU A 262 -17.87 -2.14 -16.29
CA GLU A 262 -17.86 -3.53 -16.77
C GLU A 262 -16.65 -4.29 -16.22
N LEU A 263 -15.46 -3.69 -16.28
CA LEU A 263 -14.24 -4.26 -15.71
C LEU A 263 -14.38 -4.51 -14.20
N ALA A 264 -14.96 -3.57 -13.45
CA ALA A 264 -15.25 -3.73 -12.02
C ALA A 264 -16.24 -4.87 -11.73
N GLY A 265 -17.17 -5.12 -12.65
CA GLY A 265 -18.08 -6.27 -12.61
C GLY A 265 -17.33 -7.60 -12.63
N ILE A 266 -16.28 -7.70 -13.46
CA ILE A 266 -15.42 -8.88 -13.63
C ILE A 266 -14.42 -9.04 -12.46
N THR A 267 -13.92 -7.94 -11.90
CA THR A 267 -12.97 -7.91 -10.77
C THR A 267 -13.46 -8.78 -9.59
N VAL A 268 -12.60 -9.68 -9.10
CA VAL A 268 -12.93 -10.58 -7.98
C VAL A 268 -12.96 -9.77 -6.67
N PRO A 269 -14.00 -9.91 -5.82
CA PRO A 269 -14.11 -9.15 -4.59
C PRO A 269 -13.09 -9.61 -3.52
N GLN A 270 -12.65 -8.69 -2.66
CA GLN A 270 -11.49 -8.87 -1.78
C GLN A 270 -11.67 -10.03 -0.79
N GLU A 271 -12.89 -10.28 -0.31
CA GLU A 271 -13.21 -11.38 0.59
C GLU A 271 -12.95 -12.77 -0.03
N LYS A 272 -13.08 -12.91 -1.36
CA LYS A 272 -12.76 -14.15 -2.08
C LYS A 272 -11.27 -14.32 -2.39
N ARG A 273 -10.46 -13.31 -2.08
CA ARG A 273 -9.02 -13.26 -2.37
C ARG A 273 -8.14 -13.42 -1.13
N ARG A 274 -8.72 -13.77 0.01
CA ARG A 274 -7.99 -13.93 1.28
C ARG A 274 -7.31 -15.29 1.44
N ASP A 275 -7.82 -16.31 0.75
CA ASP A 275 -7.26 -17.66 0.79
C ASP A 275 -6.23 -17.85 -0.33
N GLU A 276 -4.96 -17.67 0.04
CA GLU A 276 -3.82 -17.76 -0.87
C GLU A 276 -3.71 -19.12 -1.57
N GLU A 277 -4.09 -20.22 -0.91
CA GLU A 277 -4.04 -21.56 -1.52
C GLU A 277 -5.05 -21.71 -2.66
N GLN A 278 -6.22 -21.09 -2.53
CA GLN A 278 -7.27 -21.13 -3.54
C GLN A 278 -6.98 -20.24 -4.74
N ILE A 279 -6.40 -19.06 -4.51
CA ILE A 279 -6.09 -18.11 -5.59
C ILE A 279 -4.75 -18.38 -6.26
N TYR A 280 -3.85 -19.17 -5.65
CA TYR A 280 -2.57 -19.50 -6.26
C TYR A 280 -2.75 -20.45 -7.44
N HIS A 281 -2.53 -19.96 -8.65
CA HIS A 281 -2.52 -20.80 -9.84
C HIS A 281 -1.26 -20.62 -10.68
N ARG A 282 -0.34 -21.57 -10.57
CA ARG A 282 0.87 -21.62 -11.39
C ARG A 282 0.57 -22.24 -12.75
N ILE A 283 0.90 -21.52 -13.81
CA ILE A 283 0.85 -21.95 -15.21
C ILE A 283 2.14 -21.50 -15.93
N THR A 284 2.28 -21.83 -17.21
CA THR A 284 3.36 -21.35 -18.07
C THR A 284 2.94 -20.12 -18.87
N ALA A 285 3.91 -19.33 -19.35
CA ALA A 285 3.64 -18.20 -20.24
C ALA A 285 2.95 -18.62 -21.55
N GLY A 286 3.19 -19.85 -22.03
CA GLY A 286 2.46 -20.41 -23.18
C GLY A 286 0.99 -20.68 -22.88
N GLU A 287 0.66 -21.16 -21.67
CA GLU A 287 -0.72 -21.38 -21.23
C GLU A 287 -1.50 -20.09 -21.01
N LEU A 288 -0.83 -18.97 -20.67
CA LEU A 288 -1.46 -17.65 -20.60
C LEU A 288 -2.09 -17.25 -21.93
N GLN A 289 -1.45 -17.57 -23.06
CA GLN A 289 -1.99 -17.29 -24.39
C GLN A 289 -3.32 -18.02 -24.63
N GLY A 290 -3.49 -19.22 -24.08
CA GLY A 290 -4.75 -19.96 -24.15
C GLY A 290 -5.83 -19.40 -23.20
N LEU A 291 -5.43 -18.93 -22.01
CA LEU A 291 -6.35 -18.34 -21.02
C LEU A 291 -6.91 -16.99 -21.46
N ALA A 292 -6.06 -16.13 -22.02
CA ALA A 292 -6.40 -14.76 -22.40
C ALA A 292 -5.83 -14.44 -23.80
N PRO A 293 -6.44 -14.98 -24.87
CA PRO A 293 -5.91 -14.88 -26.23
C PRO A 293 -5.98 -13.48 -26.86
N ALA A 294 -6.68 -12.52 -26.25
CA ALA A 294 -6.73 -11.14 -26.75
C ALA A 294 -5.40 -10.38 -26.62
N ILE A 295 -4.47 -10.89 -25.81
CA ILE A 295 -3.20 -10.25 -25.48
C ILE A 295 -2.05 -11.04 -26.11
N ASP A 296 -1.10 -10.35 -26.74
CA ASP A 296 0.15 -10.95 -27.19
C ASP A 296 1.14 -11.03 -26.03
N TRP A 297 1.03 -12.09 -25.22
CA TRP A 297 1.76 -12.21 -23.94
C TRP A 297 3.28 -12.25 -24.11
N MET A 298 3.80 -12.99 -25.09
CA MET A 298 5.25 -13.16 -25.22
C MET A 298 6.00 -11.85 -25.52
N PRO A 299 5.58 -11.02 -26.51
CA PRO A 299 6.15 -9.69 -26.69
C PRO A 299 5.99 -8.80 -25.46
N LEU A 300 4.82 -8.81 -24.82
CA LEU A 300 4.54 -7.99 -23.64
C LEU A 300 5.46 -8.34 -22.47
N LEU A 301 5.57 -9.62 -22.11
CA LEU A 301 6.41 -10.09 -21.00
C LEU A 301 7.89 -9.78 -21.25
N ASN A 302 8.38 -9.99 -22.48
CA ASN A 302 9.78 -9.65 -22.81
C ASN A 302 10.05 -8.14 -22.77
N ALA A 303 9.07 -7.30 -23.12
CA ALA A 303 9.22 -5.85 -23.02
C ALA A 303 9.19 -5.34 -21.58
N VAL A 304 8.26 -5.87 -20.77
CA VAL A 304 8.08 -5.47 -19.36
C VAL A 304 9.26 -5.95 -18.50
N PHE A 305 9.74 -7.18 -18.71
CA PHE A 305 10.81 -7.77 -17.91
C PHE A 305 12.20 -7.65 -18.53
N PHE A 306 12.37 -6.82 -19.58
CA PHE A 306 13.69 -6.54 -20.16
C PHE A 306 14.67 -6.04 -19.07
N PRO A 307 15.91 -6.57 -19.00
CA PRO A 307 16.61 -7.40 -20.00
C PRO A 307 16.50 -8.91 -19.81
N VAL A 308 15.59 -9.40 -18.96
CA VAL A 308 15.42 -10.84 -18.74
C VAL A 308 14.64 -11.45 -19.91
N GLU A 309 15.23 -12.44 -20.57
CA GLU A 309 14.55 -13.19 -21.62
C GLU A 309 13.49 -14.12 -21.02
N ILE A 310 12.28 -14.00 -21.56
CA ILE A 310 11.11 -14.81 -21.20
C ILE A 310 10.78 -15.73 -22.36
N ASN A 311 10.57 -17.01 -22.08
CA ASN A 311 10.16 -18.02 -23.06
C ASN A 311 8.79 -18.63 -22.67
N ALA A 312 8.20 -19.42 -23.56
CA ALA A 312 6.87 -20.00 -23.35
C ALA A 312 6.77 -20.95 -22.14
N SER A 313 7.89 -21.51 -21.67
CA SER A 313 7.93 -22.39 -20.49
C SER A 313 8.11 -21.63 -19.17
N GLU A 314 8.23 -20.30 -19.22
CA GLU A 314 8.38 -19.47 -18.02
C GLU A 314 7.21 -19.70 -17.05
N PRO A 315 7.48 -20.01 -15.76
CA PRO A 315 6.42 -20.12 -14.77
C PRO A 315 5.82 -18.75 -14.44
N VAL A 316 4.50 -18.69 -14.44
CA VAL A 316 3.73 -17.51 -14.07
C VAL A 316 2.66 -17.91 -13.05
N VAL A 317 2.53 -17.15 -11.98
CA VAL A 317 1.44 -17.29 -11.01
C VAL A 317 0.32 -16.33 -11.39
N VAL A 318 -0.88 -16.86 -11.57
CA VAL A 318 -2.08 -16.10 -11.86
C VAL A 318 -3.01 -16.16 -10.65
N TYR A 319 -3.33 -15.01 -10.06
CA TYR A 319 -4.20 -14.94 -8.88
C TYR A 319 -5.70 -14.92 -9.20
N ALA A 320 -6.06 -14.56 -10.44
CA ALA A 320 -7.45 -14.46 -10.87
C ALA A 320 -7.60 -14.99 -12.30
N LYS A 321 -7.70 -16.32 -12.46
CA LYS A 321 -7.76 -16.97 -13.77
C LYS A 321 -9.02 -16.61 -14.55
N GLU A 322 -10.17 -16.73 -13.90
CA GLU A 322 -11.48 -16.42 -14.50
C GLU A 322 -11.55 -14.94 -14.90
N TYR A 323 -11.00 -14.06 -14.06
CA TYR A 323 -10.89 -12.64 -14.36
C TYR A 323 -10.13 -12.40 -15.68
N LEU A 324 -8.96 -13.02 -15.87
CA LEU A 324 -8.18 -12.83 -17.10
C LEU A 324 -8.91 -13.35 -18.35
N GLY A 325 -9.62 -14.48 -18.22
CA GLY A 325 -10.45 -15.01 -19.32
C GLY A 325 -11.57 -14.04 -19.71
N GLU A 326 -12.33 -13.55 -18.73
CA GLU A 326 -13.41 -12.58 -18.94
C GLU A 326 -12.90 -11.22 -19.45
N VAL A 327 -11.73 -10.77 -18.97
CA VAL A 327 -11.06 -9.56 -19.49
C VAL A 327 -10.64 -9.74 -20.94
N SER A 328 -10.14 -10.92 -21.33
CA SER A 328 -9.83 -11.22 -22.73
C SER A 328 -11.09 -11.13 -23.61
N LEU A 329 -12.23 -11.64 -23.13
CA LEU A 329 -13.51 -11.50 -23.84
C LEU A 329 -13.98 -10.04 -23.91
N LEU A 330 -13.81 -9.29 -22.82
CA LEU A 330 -14.12 -7.86 -22.75
C LEU A 330 -13.31 -7.07 -23.79
N ILE A 331 -12.01 -7.34 -23.90
CA ILE A 331 -11.13 -6.71 -24.90
C ILE A 331 -11.63 -7.03 -26.32
N GLN A 332 -11.99 -8.28 -26.61
CA GLN A 332 -12.43 -8.66 -27.96
C GLN A 332 -13.77 -8.05 -28.37
N LYS A 333 -14.71 -7.86 -27.43
CA LYS A 333 -16.05 -7.32 -27.73
C LYS A 333 -16.08 -5.79 -27.79
N THR A 334 -15.11 -5.10 -27.20
CA THR A 334 -15.11 -3.63 -27.07
C THR A 334 -14.49 -2.96 -28.29
N ASP A 335 -15.06 -1.82 -28.69
CA ASP A 335 -14.54 -1.00 -29.79
C ASP A 335 -13.08 -0.55 -29.52
N ARG A 336 -12.23 -0.64 -30.54
CA ARG A 336 -10.80 -0.32 -30.45
C ARG A 336 -10.52 1.09 -29.96
N ARG A 337 -11.39 2.06 -30.30
CA ARG A 337 -11.28 3.44 -29.83
C ARG A 337 -11.46 3.54 -28.32
N ILE A 338 -12.41 2.79 -27.74
CA ILE A 338 -12.65 2.78 -26.30
C ILE A 338 -11.46 2.16 -25.58
N LEU A 339 -10.93 1.04 -26.09
CA LEU A 339 -9.73 0.40 -25.54
C LEU A 339 -8.52 1.33 -25.57
N HIS A 340 -8.29 2.00 -26.70
CA HIS A 340 -7.20 2.99 -26.83
C HIS A 340 -7.38 4.16 -25.87
N ASN A 341 -8.58 4.75 -25.83
CA ASN A 341 -8.91 5.83 -24.90
C ASN A 341 -8.70 5.40 -23.44
N TYR A 342 -9.01 4.15 -23.08
CA TYR A 342 -8.82 3.61 -21.75
C TYR A 342 -7.33 3.46 -21.40
N MET A 343 -6.51 2.96 -22.32
CA MET A 343 -5.06 2.86 -22.13
C MET A 343 -4.40 4.25 -22.00
N VAL A 344 -4.81 5.23 -22.82
CA VAL A 344 -4.38 6.63 -22.67
C VAL A 344 -4.86 7.21 -21.34
N TRP A 345 -6.08 6.88 -20.91
CA TRP A 345 -6.61 7.33 -19.62
C TRP A 345 -5.80 6.79 -18.43
N GLN A 346 -5.32 5.55 -18.48
CA GLN A 346 -4.39 5.03 -17.45
C GLN A 346 -3.10 5.85 -17.38
N LEU A 347 -2.54 6.25 -18.52
CA LEU A 347 -1.39 7.15 -18.57
C LEU A 347 -1.72 8.52 -17.98
N VAL A 348 -2.86 9.10 -18.35
CA VAL A 348 -3.31 10.42 -17.84
C VAL A 348 -3.45 10.39 -16.33
N ARG A 349 -4.12 9.39 -15.77
CA ARG A 349 -4.30 9.23 -14.32
C ARG A 349 -2.98 9.13 -13.56
N LYS A 350 -1.95 8.54 -14.19
CA LYS A 350 -0.62 8.39 -13.59
C LYS A 350 0.19 9.68 -13.66
N GLY A 351 0.00 10.49 -14.71
CA GLY A 351 0.78 11.70 -14.95
C GLY A 351 0.13 13.01 -14.49
N ALA A 352 -1.20 13.07 -14.35
CA ALA A 352 -1.95 14.32 -14.15
C ALA A 352 -1.50 15.10 -12.92
N ALA A 353 -1.31 14.42 -11.78
CA ALA A 353 -0.86 15.04 -10.54
C ALA A 353 0.57 15.62 -10.59
N LEU A 354 1.35 15.30 -11.62
CA LEU A 354 2.72 15.78 -11.80
C LEU A 354 2.81 17.08 -12.62
N LEU A 355 1.69 17.55 -13.17
CA LEU A 355 1.62 18.70 -14.07
C LEU A 355 1.31 20.01 -13.32
N ASP A 356 1.02 21.04 -14.09
CA ASP A 356 0.67 22.38 -13.59
C ASP A 356 -0.57 22.40 -12.67
N GLN A 357 -0.73 23.51 -11.96
CA GLN A 357 -1.74 23.74 -10.94
C GLN A 357 -3.17 23.38 -11.41
N ARG A 358 -3.50 23.55 -12.69
CA ARG A 358 -4.85 23.23 -13.21
C ARG A 358 -5.19 21.75 -13.09
N PHE A 359 -4.19 20.88 -13.20
CA PHE A 359 -4.35 19.43 -13.06
C PHE A 359 -4.43 19.02 -11.60
N GLN A 360 -3.58 19.61 -10.75
CA GLN A 360 -3.60 19.36 -9.30
C GLN A 360 -4.95 19.77 -8.69
N GLU A 361 -5.48 20.94 -9.05
CA GLU A 361 -6.80 21.40 -8.61
C GLU A 361 -7.94 20.46 -9.03
N ALA A 362 -7.82 19.85 -10.22
CA ALA A 362 -8.82 18.90 -10.71
C ALA A 362 -8.84 17.63 -9.86
N GLU A 363 -7.66 17.05 -9.60
CA GLU A 363 -7.47 15.88 -8.73
C GLU A 363 -7.90 16.17 -7.29
N GLU A 364 -7.48 17.30 -6.73
CA GLU A 364 -7.86 17.74 -5.38
C GLU A 364 -9.37 17.81 -5.22
N LYS A 365 -10.07 18.46 -6.15
CA LYS A 365 -11.53 18.56 -6.13
C LYS A 365 -12.21 17.19 -6.14
N PHE A 366 -11.64 16.21 -6.83
CA PHE A 366 -12.14 14.85 -6.79
C PHE A 366 -11.87 14.17 -5.44
N LEU A 367 -10.68 14.37 -4.86
CA LEU A 367 -10.35 13.86 -3.53
C LEU A 367 -11.27 14.44 -2.44
N GLU A 368 -11.69 15.71 -2.55
CA GLU A 368 -12.70 16.28 -1.64
C GLU A 368 -14.04 15.54 -1.73
N VAL A 369 -14.45 15.14 -2.94
CA VAL A 369 -15.69 14.38 -3.16
C VAL A 369 -15.56 12.98 -2.56
N MET A 370 -14.40 12.35 -2.71
CA MET A 370 -14.15 10.97 -2.30
C MET A 370 -13.98 10.85 -0.78
N TYR A 371 -13.17 11.72 -0.18
CA TYR A 371 -12.74 11.62 1.21
C TYR A 371 -13.37 12.65 2.14
N GLY A 372 -14.08 13.65 1.62
CA GLY A 372 -14.69 14.72 2.42
C GLY A 372 -13.70 15.70 3.04
N SER A 373 -12.40 15.52 2.81
CA SER A 373 -11.35 16.45 3.21
C SER A 373 -11.52 17.75 2.44
N LYS A 374 -11.96 18.82 3.12
CA LYS A 374 -12.10 20.14 2.52
C LYS A 374 -10.73 20.76 2.31
N LYS A 375 -10.63 21.61 1.27
CA LYS A 375 -9.50 22.47 0.95
C LYS A 375 -8.83 23.06 2.20
N ALA A 376 -7.70 22.49 2.58
CA ALA A 376 -6.52 23.29 2.87
C ALA A 376 -5.56 23.07 1.71
N CYS A 377 -5.04 24.16 1.17
CA CYS A 377 -3.87 24.12 0.30
C CYS A 377 -2.74 23.44 1.08
N LEU A 378 -2.62 22.11 0.97
CA LEU A 378 -1.47 21.41 1.52
C LEU A 378 -0.25 22.07 0.86
N PRO A 379 0.71 22.58 1.64
CA PRO A 379 1.85 23.23 1.07
C PRO A 379 2.53 22.31 0.04
N ARG A 380 2.97 22.87 -1.09
CA ARG A 380 3.64 22.12 -2.18
C ARG A 380 4.74 21.19 -1.66
N TRP A 381 5.49 21.64 -0.65
CA TRP A 381 6.52 20.84 -0.01
C TRP A 381 6.01 19.52 0.56
N LYS A 382 4.79 19.44 1.10
CA LYS A 382 4.23 18.18 1.62
C LYS A 382 4.04 17.18 0.49
N PHE A 383 3.46 17.62 -0.63
CA PHE A 383 3.33 16.80 -1.84
C PHE A 383 4.71 16.32 -2.32
N CYS A 384 5.69 17.23 -2.41
CA CYS A 384 7.02 16.91 -2.88
C CYS A 384 7.82 16.01 -1.92
N VAL A 385 7.66 16.14 -0.61
CA VAL A 385 8.27 15.21 0.35
C VAL A 385 7.65 13.84 0.20
N THR A 386 6.31 13.74 0.13
CA THR A 386 5.61 12.46 -0.05
C THR A 386 6.00 11.78 -1.36
N ASP A 387 6.09 12.53 -2.45
CA ASP A 387 6.48 11.97 -3.75
C ASP A 387 7.98 11.59 -3.78
N THR A 388 8.87 12.42 -3.21
CA THR A 388 10.29 12.04 -3.05
C THR A 388 10.41 10.77 -2.22
N ASP A 389 9.60 10.62 -1.18
CA ASP A 389 9.59 9.45 -0.32
C ASP A 389 9.14 8.17 -1.05
N ASN A 390 7.99 8.23 -1.73
CA ASN A 390 7.45 7.10 -2.50
C ASN A 390 8.46 6.54 -3.53
N ASN A 391 9.33 7.40 -4.08
CA ASN A 391 10.30 7.01 -5.09
C ASN A 391 11.70 6.74 -4.48
N LEU A 392 12.20 7.62 -3.62
CA LEU A 392 13.58 7.61 -3.12
C LEU A 392 13.67 7.36 -1.60
N GLY A 393 12.67 6.71 -1.03
CA GLY A 393 12.53 6.52 0.42
C GLY A 393 13.69 5.82 1.11
N PHE A 394 14.48 4.97 0.44
CA PHE A 394 15.71 4.43 1.03
C PHE A 394 16.82 5.48 1.19
N ALA A 395 16.93 6.41 0.24
CA ALA A 395 17.88 7.52 0.36
C ALA A 395 17.44 8.49 1.47
N LEU A 396 16.14 8.79 1.56
CA LEU A 396 15.57 9.58 2.65
C LEU A 396 15.73 8.89 4.00
N GLY A 397 15.51 7.57 4.04
CA GLY A 397 15.65 6.74 5.22
C GLY A 397 17.05 6.86 5.84
N ALA A 398 18.10 6.85 5.02
CA ALA A 398 19.47 7.07 5.51
C ALA A 398 19.65 8.43 6.19
N MET A 399 19.07 9.50 5.62
CA MET A 399 19.09 10.84 6.21
C MET A 399 18.27 10.90 7.50
N PHE A 400 17.08 10.31 7.48
CA PHE A 400 16.14 10.32 8.59
C PHE A 400 16.67 9.56 9.81
N VAL A 401 17.21 8.36 9.60
CA VAL A 401 17.80 7.54 10.66
C VAL A 401 18.93 8.29 11.35
N ARG A 402 19.85 8.91 10.60
CA ARG A 402 20.95 9.70 11.18
C ARG A 402 20.45 10.90 11.99
N ALA A 403 19.30 11.46 11.64
CA ALA A 403 18.74 12.64 12.30
C ALA A 403 17.89 12.30 13.54
N THR A 404 17.26 11.12 13.58
CA THR A 404 16.19 10.82 14.56
C THR A 404 16.41 9.57 15.39
N TYR A 405 17.19 8.61 14.89
CA TYR A 405 17.34 7.30 15.51
C TYR A 405 18.53 7.31 16.48
N ALA A 406 18.26 7.24 17.77
CA ALA A 406 19.29 6.92 18.76
C ALA A 406 19.61 5.43 18.66
N GLU A 407 20.88 5.05 18.51
CA GLU A 407 21.34 3.67 18.20
C GLU A 407 21.01 2.59 19.25
N ASP A 408 20.23 2.89 20.30
CA ASP A 408 19.85 1.90 21.32
C ASP A 408 18.56 1.15 20.95
N SER A 409 18.69 0.13 20.07
CA SER A 409 17.60 -0.79 19.72
C SER A 409 17.36 -1.87 20.78
N LYS A 410 18.17 -1.94 21.84
CA LYS A 410 18.19 -3.08 22.77
C LYS A 410 16.86 -3.28 23.47
N ALA A 411 16.21 -2.19 23.89
CA ALA A 411 14.89 -2.27 24.53
C ALA A 411 13.81 -2.84 23.59
N VAL A 412 13.91 -2.56 22.29
CA VAL A 412 12.97 -3.09 21.28
C VAL A 412 13.22 -4.57 21.03
N GLU A 413 14.49 -4.97 20.94
CA GLU A 413 14.88 -6.38 20.82
C GLU A 413 14.41 -7.21 22.02
N GLU A 414 14.59 -6.70 23.25
CA GLU A 414 14.10 -7.32 24.47
C GLU A 414 12.56 -7.42 24.48
N MET A 415 11.84 -6.40 24.01
CA MET A 415 10.38 -6.42 23.89
C MET A 415 9.91 -7.48 22.88
N ILE A 416 10.55 -7.57 21.71
CA ILE A 416 10.23 -8.59 20.70
C ILE A 416 10.48 -9.99 21.25
N ALA A 417 11.61 -10.21 21.92
CA ALA A 417 11.91 -11.48 22.56
C ALA A 417 10.87 -11.84 23.64
N GLY A 418 10.45 -10.87 24.46
CA GLY A 418 9.39 -11.06 25.46
C GLY A 418 8.04 -11.43 24.84
N ILE A 419 7.65 -10.78 23.73
CA ILE A 419 6.41 -11.09 23.01
C ILE A 419 6.48 -12.50 22.40
N LYS A 420 7.61 -12.89 21.80
CA LYS A 420 7.81 -14.24 21.26
C LYS A 420 7.69 -15.30 22.35
N ALA A 421 8.35 -15.08 23.49
CA ALA A 421 8.28 -16.00 24.63
C ALA A 421 6.84 -16.15 25.16
N ALA A 422 6.10 -15.04 25.32
CA ALA A 422 4.70 -15.08 25.76
C ALA A 422 3.79 -15.79 24.74
N PHE A 423 4.05 -15.62 23.45
CA PHE A 423 3.34 -16.34 22.39
C PHE A 423 3.61 -17.84 22.45
N GLU A 424 4.85 -18.27 22.64
CA GLU A 424 5.22 -19.69 22.79
C GLU A 424 4.61 -20.33 24.04
N GLU A 425 4.58 -19.61 25.16
CA GLU A 425 3.91 -20.06 26.39
C GLU A 425 2.40 -20.25 26.16
N SER A 426 1.77 -19.27 25.51
CA SER A 426 0.35 -19.35 25.15
C SER A 426 0.06 -20.55 24.23
N LEU A 427 0.90 -20.79 23.21
CA LEU A 427 0.77 -21.93 22.30
C LEU A 427 0.69 -23.27 23.04
N ALA A 428 1.48 -23.44 24.11
CA ALA A 428 1.47 -24.67 24.91
C ALA A 428 0.12 -24.92 25.61
N GLY A 429 -0.60 -23.86 25.98
CA GLY A 429 -1.91 -23.92 26.64
C GLY A 429 -3.12 -24.05 25.70
N LEU A 430 -2.93 -23.93 24.38
CA LEU A 430 -4.05 -23.93 23.42
C LEU A 430 -4.66 -25.32 23.25
N ARG A 431 -5.89 -25.50 23.76
CA ARG A 431 -6.64 -26.76 23.71
C ARG A 431 -7.23 -27.11 22.35
N TRP A 432 -7.43 -26.12 21.47
CA TRP A 432 -8.06 -26.33 20.16
C TRP A 432 -7.08 -26.85 19.09
N MET A 433 -5.76 -26.82 19.36
CA MET A 433 -4.72 -27.39 18.50
C MET A 433 -4.31 -28.76 19.03
N ASP A 434 -3.96 -29.70 18.16
CA ASP A 434 -3.28 -30.93 18.59
C ASP A 434 -1.79 -30.68 18.92
N ALA A 435 -1.12 -31.69 19.46
CA ALA A 435 0.28 -31.56 19.88
C ALA A 435 1.26 -31.41 18.71
N GLU A 436 0.94 -31.97 17.55
CA GLU A 436 1.78 -31.89 16.36
C GLU A 436 1.73 -30.47 15.78
N THR A 437 0.52 -29.93 15.62
CA THR A 437 0.27 -28.58 15.13
C THR A 437 0.87 -27.52 16.06
N ARG A 438 0.81 -27.70 17.39
CA ARG A 438 1.49 -26.80 18.35
C ARG A 438 3.01 -26.79 18.14
N ARG A 439 3.61 -27.96 17.85
CA ARG A 439 5.06 -28.08 17.59
C ARG A 439 5.44 -27.29 16.33
N SER A 440 4.72 -27.50 15.22
CA SER A 440 4.98 -26.77 13.97
C SER A 440 4.73 -25.27 14.11
N ALA A 441 3.72 -24.85 14.88
CA ALA A 441 3.47 -23.43 15.16
C ALA A 441 4.62 -22.78 15.94
N ARG A 442 5.20 -23.52 16.91
CA ARG A 442 6.38 -23.08 17.66
C ARG A 442 7.62 -22.99 16.76
N GLU A 443 7.91 -24.01 15.96
CA GLU A 443 9.02 -23.98 15.00
C GLU A 443 8.92 -22.78 14.05
N LYS A 444 7.70 -22.45 13.60
CA LYS A 444 7.44 -21.25 12.80
C LYS A 444 7.66 -19.94 13.58
N ALA A 445 7.28 -19.87 14.85
CA ALA A 445 7.46 -18.71 15.70
C ALA A 445 8.95 -18.43 15.96
N GLU A 446 9.72 -19.49 16.26
CA GLU A 446 11.18 -19.43 16.47
C GLU A 446 11.91 -18.97 15.19
N ALA A 447 11.40 -19.34 14.02
CA ALA A 447 11.99 -18.97 12.72
C ALA A 447 11.63 -17.55 12.21
N ILE A 448 10.82 -16.78 12.95
CA ILE A 448 10.49 -15.39 12.58
C ILE A 448 11.77 -14.54 12.65
N ALA A 449 12.17 -14.00 11.52
CA ALA A 449 13.24 -13.01 11.44
C ALA A 449 12.66 -11.61 11.67
N ASP A 450 13.31 -10.84 12.54
CA ASP A 450 12.89 -9.49 12.89
C ASP A 450 13.79 -8.48 12.16
N LEU A 451 13.16 -7.48 11.55
CA LEU A 451 13.84 -6.32 10.97
C LEU A 451 13.42 -5.10 11.77
N ILE A 452 14.39 -4.40 12.36
CA ILE A 452 14.15 -3.31 13.31
C ILE A 452 14.79 -2.03 12.77
N GLY A 453 13.99 -0.96 12.69
CA GLY A 453 14.45 0.38 12.30
C GLY A 453 14.71 0.53 10.81
N TYR A 454 15.84 -0.01 10.32
CA TYR A 454 16.27 0.21 8.95
C TYR A 454 17.13 -0.94 8.39
N PRO A 455 17.12 -1.16 7.05
CA PRO A 455 18.04 -2.10 6.43
C PRO A 455 19.49 -1.59 6.47
N LYS A 456 20.43 -2.44 6.90
CA LYS A 456 21.84 -2.05 7.11
C LYS A 456 22.51 -1.40 5.89
N PHE A 457 22.13 -1.80 4.68
CA PHE A 457 22.77 -1.31 3.44
C PHE A 457 22.59 0.21 3.22
N ILE A 458 21.53 0.83 3.76
CA ILE A 458 21.30 2.27 3.55
C ILE A 458 22.27 3.13 4.36
N MET A 459 22.90 2.56 5.39
CA MET A 459 23.92 3.24 6.19
C MET A 459 25.33 3.08 5.62
N ASP A 460 25.52 2.25 4.59
CA ASP A 460 26.75 2.21 3.80
C ASP A 460 26.55 3.04 2.51
N PRO A 461 27.20 4.21 2.39
CA PRO A 461 27.07 5.06 1.22
C PRO A 461 27.37 4.35 -0.10
N LYS A 462 28.30 3.38 -0.12
CA LYS A 462 28.68 2.68 -1.34
C LYS A 462 27.60 1.72 -1.82
N GLU A 463 26.98 0.99 -0.90
CA GLU A 463 25.90 0.07 -1.24
C GLU A 463 24.63 0.85 -1.60
N LEU A 464 24.33 1.94 -0.88
CA LEU A 464 23.21 2.81 -1.23
C LEU A 464 23.39 3.46 -2.63
N ASP A 465 24.57 3.99 -2.92
CA ASP A 465 24.86 4.59 -4.24
C ASP A 465 24.81 3.56 -5.37
N LYS A 466 25.21 2.33 -5.10
CA LYS A 466 25.11 1.22 -6.06
C LYS A 466 23.67 0.88 -6.41
N VAL A 467 22.75 0.91 -5.44
CA VAL A 467 21.31 0.70 -5.70
C VAL A 467 20.79 1.78 -6.66
N PHE A 468 21.09 3.06 -6.41
CA PHE A 468 20.61 4.17 -7.22
C PHE A 468 21.55 4.57 -8.38
N ALA A 469 22.51 3.73 -8.75
CA ALA A 469 23.54 4.07 -9.73
C ALA A 469 22.96 4.37 -11.14
N GLN A 470 21.90 3.67 -11.52
CA GLN A 470 21.24 3.80 -12.84
C GLN A 470 20.11 4.82 -12.87
N TYR A 471 19.88 5.53 -11.76
CA TYR A 471 18.90 6.60 -11.66
C TYR A 471 19.62 7.94 -11.58
N ASP A 472 19.13 8.96 -12.27
CA ASP A 472 19.59 10.33 -12.12
C ASP A 472 18.39 11.28 -12.04
N ALA A 473 18.58 12.42 -11.38
CA ALA A 473 17.54 13.41 -11.17
C ALA A 473 18.03 14.79 -11.61
N ALA A 474 17.33 15.38 -12.58
CA ALA A 474 17.61 16.72 -13.08
C ALA A 474 16.82 17.77 -12.26
N PRO A 475 17.43 18.90 -11.86
CA PRO A 475 16.78 19.86 -10.97
C PRO A 475 15.55 20.58 -11.59
N ASP A 476 15.40 20.57 -12.92
CA ASP A 476 14.36 21.34 -13.61
C ASP A 476 13.32 20.47 -14.33
N LEU A 477 13.43 19.13 -14.27
CA LEU A 477 12.60 18.22 -15.07
C LEU A 477 11.81 17.24 -14.20
N TYR A 478 10.91 17.75 -13.36
CA TYR A 478 10.15 16.92 -12.41
C TYR A 478 9.40 15.76 -13.07
N TYR A 479 8.59 16.03 -14.11
CA TYR A 479 7.83 14.99 -14.80
C TYR A 479 8.74 13.88 -15.36
N GLU A 480 9.87 14.25 -15.96
CA GLU A 480 10.81 13.28 -16.52
C GLU A 480 11.57 12.53 -15.43
N ASN A 481 11.90 13.16 -14.30
CA ASN A 481 12.51 12.47 -13.15
C ASN A 481 11.60 11.36 -12.62
N VAL A 482 10.29 11.60 -12.53
CA VAL A 482 9.31 10.58 -12.12
C VAL A 482 9.28 9.44 -13.14
N MET A 483 9.22 9.75 -14.43
CA MET A 483 9.19 8.72 -15.49
C MET A 483 10.49 7.91 -15.55
N GLN A 484 11.64 8.54 -15.37
CA GLN A 484 12.93 7.86 -15.28
C GLN A 484 12.99 6.96 -14.05
N PHE A 485 12.46 7.41 -12.92
CA PHE A 485 12.40 6.61 -11.71
C PHE A 485 11.53 5.36 -11.91
N LEU A 486 10.34 5.50 -12.51
CA LEU A 486 9.45 4.36 -12.77
C LEU A 486 10.14 3.29 -13.63
N ASN A 487 10.88 3.71 -14.67
CA ASN A 487 11.65 2.80 -15.52
C ASN A 487 12.85 2.18 -14.79
N PHE A 488 13.52 2.93 -13.92
CA PHE A 488 14.56 2.39 -13.04
C PHE A 488 13.99 1.33 -12.08
N SER A 489 12.88 1.64 -11.41
CA SER A 489 12.21 0.75 -10.44
C SER A 489 11.74 -0.55 -11.11
N ALA A 490 11.12 -0.46 -12.29
CA ALA A 490 10.69 -1.63 -13.04
C ALA A 490 11.86 -2.53 -13.47
N ARG A 491 13.00 -1.95 -13.87
CA ARG A 491 14.21 -2.72 -14.17
C ARG A 491 14.77 -3.42 -12.94
N LEU A 492 14.76 -2.75 -11.79
CA LEU A 492 15.21 -3.34 -10.53
C LEU A 492 14.32 -4.53 -10.14
N ALA A 493 13.01 -4.40 -10.31
CA ALA A 493 12.05 -5.49 -10.09
C ALA A 493 12.27 -6.66 -11.07
N ALA A 494 12.43 -6.37 -12.37
CA ALA A 494 12.70 -7.39 -13.38
C ALA A 494 14.01 -8.16 -13.12
N ASP A 495 15.07 -7.46 -12.69
CA ASP A 495 16.36 -8.06 -12.31
C ASP A 495 16.27 -8.99 -11.08
N GLN A 496 15.23 -8.86 -10.24
CA GLN A 496 14.97 -9.82 -9.16
C GLN A 496 14.48 -11.17 -9.67
N LEU A 497 13.92 -11.28 -10.88
CA LEU A 497 13.27 -12.51 -11.36
C LEU A 497 14.20 -13.73 -11.35
N ARG A 498 15.49 -13.53 -11.61
CA ARG A 498 16.51 -14.59 -11.61
C ARG A 498 17.35 -14.64 -10.34
N LYS A 499 17.01 -13.83 -9.33
CA LYS A 499 17.72 -13.76 -8.05
C LYS A 499 16.87 -14.37 -6.94
N PRO A 500 17.48 -15.00 -5.92
CA PRO A 500 16.75 -15.43 -4.75
C PRO A 500 16.17 -14.20 -4.02
N PRO A 501 14.97 -14.30 -3.42
CA PRO A 501 14.41 -13.22 -2.61
C PRO A 501 15.36 -12.86 -1.46
N ASN A 502 15.69 -11.58 -1.32
CA ASN A 502 16.52 -11.09 -0.21
C ASN A 502 15.67 -10.89 1.05
N ARG A 503 16.07 -11.53 2.17
CA ARG A 503 15.41 -11.41 3.47
C ARG A 503 15.72 -10.10 4.19
N ASP A 504 16.79 -9.40 3.79
CA ASP A 504 17.21 -8.13 4.37
C ASP A 504 16.57 -6.91 3.68
N HIS A 505 15.84 -7.12 2.57
CA HIS A 505 15.13 -6.06 1.87
C HIS A 505 13.77 -5.77 2.53
N HIS A 506 13.59 -4.52 2.96
CA HIS A 506 12.30 -4.01 3.39
C HIS A 506 11.45 -3.76 2.12
N LYS A 507 10.33 -4.46 1.94
CA LYS A 507 9.53 -4.37 0.70
C LYS A 507 8.60 -3.17 0.74
N GLY A 508 8.98 -2.06 0.09
CA GLY A 508 8.11 -0.89 -0.08
C GLY A 508 7.76 -0.16 1.23
N PHE A 509 8.53 -0.40 2.30
CA PHE A 509 8.46 0.35 3.55
C PHE A 509 9.85 0.88 3.88
N PHE A 510 9.89 2.16 4.23
CA PHE A 510 11.10 2.90 4.52
C PHE A 510 11.21 3.19 6.02
N PRO A 511 12.42 3.48 6.53
CA PRO A 511 12.66 3.65 7.98
C PRO A 511 11.81 4.73 8.67
N HIS A 512 11.31 5.72 7.93
CA HIS A 512 10.48 6.81 8.44
C HIS A 512 8.98 6.54 8.30
N ASP A 513 8.58 5.40 7.73
CA ASP A 513 7.19 4.97 7.65
C ASP A 513 6.68 4.52 9.01
N TRP A 514 5.53 5.04 9.42
CA TRP A 514 4.89 4.71 10.69
C TRP A 514 3.93 3.52 10.57
N VAL A 515 4.51 2.36 10.28
CA VAL A 515 3.78 1.09 10.16
C VAL A 515 4.69 -0.09 10.52
N ALA A 516 4.10 -1.16 11.04
CA ALA A 516 4.77 -2.44 11.23
C ALA A 516 4.09 -3.50 10.34
N VAL A 517 4.88 -4.29 9.63
CA VAL A 517 4.39 -5.21 8.60
C VAL A 517 5.00 -6.59 8.78
N ARG A 518 4.19 -7.63 8.56
CA ARG A 518 4.63 -9.02 8.50
C ARG A 518 4.56 -9.50 7.07
N PHE A 519 5.70 -9.96 6.54
CA PHE A 519 5.74 -10.63 5.25
C PHE A 519 5.57 -12.14 5.42
N PRO A 520 4.54 -12.78 4.83
CA PRO A 520 4.45 -14.22 4.79
C PRO A 520 5.51 -14.77 3.83
N GLY A 521 6.68 -15.14 4.35
CA GLY A 521 7.66 -15.96 3.64
C GLY A 521 7.35 -17.44 3.89
N CYS A 522 7.30 -18.25 2.84
CA CYS A 522 7.05 -19.68 2.99
C CYS A 522 8.24 -20.35 3.70
N LEU A 523 7.99 -21.01 4.84
CA LEU A 523 8.96 -21.87 5.50
C LEU A 523 9.06 -23.17 4.71
N LYS A 524 10.29 -23.58 4.35
CA LYS A 524 10.55 -24.87 3.72
C LYS A 524 10.03 -26.00 4.61
N HIS A 525 9.28 -26.92 3.99
CA HIS A 525 8.81 -28.20 4.55
C HIS A 525 7.79 -28.10 5.70
N SER A 526 6.51 -28.09 5.36
CA SER A 526 5.46 -28.79 6.11
C SER A 526 4.26 -29.02 5.18
N LEU A 527 4.23 -30.21 4.56
CA LEU A 527 3.03 -30.75 3.90
C LEU A 527 2.01 -31.10 5.00
N LEU A 528 1.20 -30.14 5.42
CA LEU A 528 -0.03 -30.42 6.17
C LEU A 528 -1.14 -29.54 5.59
N THR A 529 -2.08 -30.20 4.92
CA THR A 529 -3.33 -29.61 4.42
C THR A 529 -4.09 -28.97 5.57
N PHE A 530 -4.10 -27.64 5.65
CA PHE A 530 -4.93 -26.89 6.58
C PHE A 530 -6.25 -26.51 5.90
N ARG A 531 -7.39 -26.96 6.46
CA ARG A 531 -8.70 -26.46 6.03
C ARG A 531 -8.85 -24.97 6.41
N PRO A 532 -9.43 -24.10 5.56
CA PRO A 532 -9.13 -22.65 5.58
C PRO A 532 -9.86 -21.81 6.64
N HIS A 533 -10.43 -22.39 7.69
CA HIS A 533 -11.39 -21.64 8.53
C HIS A 533 -10.81 -20.88 9.74
N LEU A 534 -9.50 -20.87 10.00
CA LEU A 534 -9.00 -20.47 11.33
C LEU A 534 -7.84 -19.46 11.40
N TRP A 535 -7.44 -18.81 10.30
CA TRP A 535 -6.38 -17.78 10.35
C TRP A 535 -6.87 -16.31 10.51
N LEU A 536 -8.16 -16.09 10.76
CA LEU A 536 -8.72 -14.75 10.99
C LEU A 536 -8.53 -14.19 12.42
N ALA A 537 -7.88 -14.91 13.33
CA ALA A 537 -7.91 -14.56 14.75
C ALA A 537 -6.78 -13.62 15.26
N SER A 538 -5.92 -13.05 14.39
CA SER A 538 -4.79 -12.21 14.87
C SER A 538 -4.97 -10.70 14.70
N LEU A 539 -6.18 -10.24 14.33
CA LEU A 539 -6.57 -8.82 14.41
C LEU A 539 -7.78 -8.57 15.35
N GLU A 540 -8.24 -9.58 16.09
CA GLU A 540 -9.37 -9.48 17.04
C GLU A 540 -8.98 -9.69 18.51
N VAL A 541 -7.73 -9.41 18.91
CA VAL A 541 -7.32 -9.54 20.32
C VAL A 541 -7.83 -8.37 21.20
N VAL A 542 -8.36 -7.28 20.60
CA VAL A 542 -8.90 -6.14 21.36
C VAL A 542 -10.40 -6.30 21.70
N SER A 543 -11.14 -7.24 21.08
CA SER A 543 -12.58 -7.39 21.33
C SER A 543 -12.95 -8.49 22.34
N TYR A 544 -12.04 -9.41 22.68
CA TYR A 544 -12.37 -10.55 23.54
C TYR A 544 -12.17 -10.30 25.05
N ILE A 545 -11.49 -9.22 25.45
CA ILE A 545 -11.26 -8.90 26.88
C ILE A 545 -12.51 -8.29 27.55
N GLY A 546 -13.47 -7.75 26.78
CA GLY A 546 -14.71 -7.16 27.31
C GLY A 546 -15.81 -8.14 27.72
N LYS A 547 -15.73 -9.43 27.35
CA LYS A 547 -16.79 -10.43 27.64
C LYS A 547 -16.48 -11.39 28.78
N LEU A 548 -15.28 -11.36 29.36
CA LEU A 548 -14.91 -12.15 30.53
C LEU A 548 -15.11 -11.40 31.88
N ILE A 549 -15.64 -10.17 31.86
CA ILE A 549 -15.87 -9.35 33.07
C ILE A 549 -17.37 -9.26 33.47
N LYS A 550 -18.31 -9.76 32.66
CA LYS A 550 -19.74 -9.92 33.04
C LYS A 550 -20.11 -11.40 33.19
N GLY A 551 -19.50 -12.05 34.18
CA GLY A 551 -19.72 -13.46 34.51
C GLY A 551 -19.00 -13.87 35.79
N GLY A 552 -19.21 -13.09 36.86
CA GLY A 552 -18.81 -13.36 38.24
C GLY A 552 -19.89 -12.81 39.16
#